data_AF-A0A087MKK8-F1
#
_entry.id   AF-A0A087MKK8-F1
#
_cell.length_a   1.000
_cell.length_b   1.000
_cell.length_c   1.000
_cell.angle_alpha   90.00
_cell.angle_beta   90.00
_cell.angle_gamma   90.00
#
_symmetry.space_group_name_H-M   'P 1'
#
loop_
_entity.id
_entity.type
_entity.pdbx_description
1 polymer ?
#
loop_
_entity_poly.entity_id
_entity_poly.type
_entity_poly.pdbx_seq_one_letter_code
_entity_poly.pdbx_strand_id
1 'polypeptide(L)'
;MTAPKLSFRPLLIATLAVAVLGSSGCSWIRAKWGNEAEYQASRQNQPLEVPPGLDVPATTGGVVIPDARPGAAGVPVGEGVPSGAGGQAVVGGIESFTLADSVASSWRRIGIALGKIDGVTIGDRAQVLNSYEVSYKGVTVLVRAQEADGQTRVVALGPDGQPVRTGVATELLAILKSRLG
;
A
#
# COMPACT_ATOMS: atom_id res chain seq x y z
N MET A 1 -43.09 -14.78 35.71
CA MET A 1 -41.80 -14.25 35.22
C MET A 1 -40.72 -15.24 35.61
N THR A 2 -39.94 -15.78 34.67
CA THR A 2 -38.49 -16.05 34.79
C THR A 2 -38.02 -16.68 33.49
N ALA A 3 -37.30 -15.88 32.70
CA ALA A 3 -36.64 -16.31 31.47
C ALA A 3 -35.46 -17.26 31.80
N PRO A 4 -35.17 -18.27 30.96
CA PRO A 4 -34.00 -19.09 31.15
C PRO A 4 -32.76 -18.22 30.92
N LYS A 5 -31.88 -18.16 31.91
CA LYS A 5 -30.56 -17.53 31.80
C LYS A 5 -29.72 -18.41 30.86
N LEU A 6 -29.92 -18.27 29.55
CA LEU A 6 -29.05 -18.86 28.55
C LEU A 6 -27.68 -18.23 28.75
N SER A 7 -26.76 -19.02 29.28
CA SER A 7 -25.40 -18.63 29.61
C SER A 7 -24.73 -17.96 28.41
N PHE A 8 -24.53 -16.65 28.51
CA PHE A 8 -23.95 -15.81 27.46
C PHE A 8 -22.48 -16.18 27.17
N ARG A 9 -21.82 -16.82 28.15
CA ARG A 9 -20.40 -17.20 28.12
C ARG A 9 -20.09 -18.31 27.10
N PRO A 10 -20.76 -19.47 27.08
CA PRO A 10 -20.54 -20.48 26.05
C PRO A 10 -20.90 -19.99 24.64
N LEU A 11 -21.92 -19.11 24.51
CA LEU A 11 -22.30 -18.53 23.23
C LEU A 11 -21.22 -17.58 22.66
N LEU A 12 -20.57 -16.79 23.53
CA LEU A 12 -19.42 -15.96 23.16
C LEU A 12 -18.17 -16.78 22.78
N ILE A 13 -17.93 -17.89 23.50
CA ILE A 13 -16.77 -18.75 23.19
C ILE A 13 -16.98 -19.48 21.86
N ALA A 14 -18.19 -19.95 21.57
CA ALA A 14 -18.52 -20.61 20.30
C ALA A 14 -18.42 -19.66 19.10
N THR A 15 -18.91 -18.42 19.24
CA THR A 15 -18.80 -17.40 18.18
C THR A 15 -17.36 -16.98 17.93
N LEU A 16 -16.55 -16.81 18.98
CA LEU A 16 -15.12 -16.51 18.84
C LEU A 16 -14.37 -17.65 18.14
N ALA A 17 -14.67 -18.91 18.49
CA ALA A 17 -14.06 -20.08 17.85
C ALA A 17 -14.39 -20.14 16.35
N VAL A 18 -15.65 -19.91 15.96
CA VAL A 18 -16.07 -19.90 14.55
C VAL A 18 -15.41 -18.76 13.77
N ALA A 19 -15.28 -17.57 14.36
CA ALA A 19 -14.63 -16.43 13.72
C ALA A 19 -13.13 -16.68 13.49
N VAL A 20 -12.44 -17.29 14.46
CA VAL A 20 -11.02 -17.63 14.34
C VAL A 20 -10.79 -18.68 13.25
N LEU A 21 -11.61 -19.74 13.20
CA LEU A 21 -11.53 -20.75 12.14
C LEU A 21 -11.89 -20.20 10.74
N GLY A 22 -12.82 -19.24 10.66
CA GLY A 22 -13.24 -18.63 9.39
C GLY A 22 -12.21 -17.68 8.78
N SER A 23 -11.40 -17.01 9.60
CA SER A 23 -10.40 -16.04 9.15
C SER A 23 -9.25 -16.67 8.33
N SER A 24 -8.99 -17.97 8.51
CA SER A 24 -7.96 -18.70 7.76
C SER A 24 -8.45 -19.21 6.38
N GLY A 25 -9.72 -18.96 6.00
CA GLY A 25 -10.34 -19.49 4.78
C GLY A 25 -10.61 -18.49 3.66
N CYS A 26 -10.37 -17.19 3.84
CA CYS A 26 -10.74 -16.16 2.86
C CYS A 26 -9.98 -16.26 1.52
N SER A 27 -8.76 -16.81 1.50
CA SER A 27 -8.03 -17.07 0.24
C SER A 27 -8.71 -18.16 -0.59
N TRP A 28 -9.22 -19.21 0.05
CA TRP A 28 -9.85 -20.34 -0.62
C TRP A 28 -11.24 -19.97 -1.16
N ILE A 29 -12.00 -19.16 -0.41
CA ILE A 29 -13.29 -18.61 -0.87
C ILE A 29 -13.07 -17.70 -2.08
N ARG A 30 -12.04 -16.85 -2.07
CA ARG A 30 -11.68 -16.00 -3.22
C ARG A 30 -11.30 -16.80 -4.46
N ALA A 31 -10.55 -17.89 -4.29
CA ALA A 31 -10.19 -18.80 -5.37
C ALA A 31 -11.43 -19.56 -5.91
N LYS A 32 -12.40 -19.87 -5.06
CA LYS A 32 -13.58 -20.66 -5.45
C LYS A 32 -14.76 -19.81 -5.94
N TRP A 33 -14.83 -18.53 -5.57
CA TRP A 33 -15.95 -17.62 -5.88
C TRP A 33 -15.64 -16.66 -7.04
N GLY A 34 -14.56 -16.90 -7.80
CA GLY A 34 -14.46 -16.45 -9.19
C GLY A 34 -14.29 -14.95 -9.39
N ASN A 35 -13.40 -14.33 -8.64
CA ASN A 35 -12.87 -12.99 -8.95
C ASN A 35 -11.45 -13.07 -9.51
N GLU A 36 -11.17 -14.17 -10.24
CA GLU A 36 -9.95 -14.33 -11.01
C GLU A 36 -10.03 -13.54 -12.31
N ALA A 37 -8.85 -13.13 -12.75
CA ALA A 37 -8.62 -12.13 -13.75
C ALA A 37 -8.97 -12.62 -15.16
N GLU A 38 -10.26 -12.68 -15.51
CA GLU A 38 -10.76 -12.93 -16.89
C GLU A 38 -10.06 -12.03 -17.92
N TYR A 39 -9.61 -10.85 -17.50
CA TYR A 39 -8.79 -9.93 -18.28
C TYR A 39 -7.42 -10.51 -18.70
N GLN A 40 -6.80 -11.42 -17.92
CA GLN A 40 -5.53 -12.08 -18.27
C GLN A 40 -5.72 -13.05 -19.45
N ALA A 41 -6.90 -13.65 -19.59
CA ALA A 41 -7.21 -14.56 -20.68
C ALA A 41 -7.55 -13.85 -21.99
N SER A 42 -7.66 -12.51 -21.98
CA SER A 42 -8.03 -11.72 -23.15
C SER A 42 -6.92 -11.74 -24.20
N ARG A 43 -7.20 -12.32 -25.37
CA ARG A 43 -6.33 -12.28 -26.56
C ARG A 43 -6.42 -10.88 -27.19
N GLN A 44 -5.46 -10.00 -26.89
CA GLN A 44 -5.46 -8.59 -27.30
C GLN A 44 -5.21 -8.31 -28.80
N ASN A 45 -4.94 -9.31 -29.63
CA ASN A 45 -4.65 -9.07 -31.04
C ASN A 45 -5.08 -10.27 -31.89
N GLN A 46 -6.26 -10.19 -32.49
CA GLN A 46 -6.56 -10.94 -33.71
C GLN A 46 -6.53 -9.91 -34.85
N PRO A 47 -5.34 -9.62 -35.42
CA PRO A 47 -5.23 -8.65 -36.51
C PRO A 47 -6.11 -9.15 -37.66
N LEU A 48 -7.06 -8.31 -38.05
CA LEU A 48 -8.02 -8.60 -39.11
C LEU A 48 -7.25 -8.82 -40.41
N GLU A 49 -7.40 -10.00 -41.01
CA GLU A 49 -6.83 -10.31 -42.32
C GLU A 49 -7.44 -9.37 -43.34
N VAL A 50 -6.65 -8.40 -43.78
CA VAL A 50 -7.07 -7.34 -44.70
C VAL A 50 -7.17 -7.94 -46.11
N PRO A 51 -8.36 -7.99 -46.74
CA PRO A 51 -8.49 -8.40 -48.12
C PRO A 51 -7.72 -7.41 -49.03
N PRO A 52 -7.02 -7.91 -50.07
CA PRO A 52 -6.18 -7.06 -50.91
C PRO A 52 -7.03 -6.01 -51.61
N GLY A 53 -6.78 -4.74 -51.28
CA GLY A 53 -7.41 -3.59 -51.93
C GLY A 53 -8.19 -2.62 -51.03
N LEU A 54 -8.15 -2.76 -49.70
CA LEU A 54 -8.80 -1.82 -48.79
C LEU A 54 -7.82 -1.31 -47.71
N ASP A 55 -7.33 -0.08 -47.88
CA ASP A 55 -6.51 0.61 -46.89
C ASP A 55 -7.32 0.85 -45.61
N VAL A 56 -6.88 0.24 -44.51
CA VAL A 56 -7.45 0.47 -43.17
C VAL A 56 -6.80 1.73 -42.60
N PRO A 57 -7.57 2.70 -42.06
CA PRO A 57 -6.97 3.80 -41.33
C PRO A 57 -6.13 3.28 -40.16
N ALA A 58 -4.90 3.78 -40.03
CA ALA A 58 -3.96 3.35 -39.01
C ALA A 58 -4.54 3.60 -37.60
N THR A 59 -4.89 2.53 -36.89
CA THR A 59 -5.27 2.59 -35.46
C THR A 59 -4.07 2.83 -34.54
N THR A 60 -2.86 2.87 -35.10
CA THR A 60 -1.55 3.05 -34.45
C THR A 60 -1.42 4.34 -33.62
N GLY A 61 -2.31 5.33 -33.80
CA GLY A 61 -2.21 6.63 -33.11
C GLY A 61 -3.13 6.85 -31.91
N GLY A 62 -4.14 5.99 -31.70
CA GLY A 62 -5.23 6.31 -30.76
C GLY A 62 -5.01 5.89 -29.32
N VAL A 63 -4.27 4.80 -29.10
CA VAL A 63 -4.08 4.21 -27.76
C VAL A 63 -2.64 3.70 -27.66
N VAL A 64 -1.75 4.55 -27.15
CA VAL A 64 -0.43 4.12 -26.69
C VAL A 64 -0.64 3.51 -25.30
N ILE A 65 -0.58 2.20 -25.20
CA ILE A 65 -0.45 1.52 -23.90
C ILE A 65 1.04 1.55 -23.56
N PRO A 66 1.49 2.31 -22.55
CA PRO A 66 2.89 2.26 -22.14
C PRO A 66 3.22 0.84 -21.66
N ASP A 67 4.26 0.22 -22.22
CA ASP A 67 4.71 -1.10 -21.80
C ASP A 67 5.08 -1.06 -20.31
N ALA A 68 4.22 -1.64 -19.47
CA ALA A 68 4.60 -2.00 -18.11
C ALA A 68 5.62 -3.14 -18.22
N ARG A 69 6.87 -2.84 -17.85
CA ARG A 69 8.05 -3.73 -17.73
C ARG A 69 7.73 -5.23 -17.92
N PRO A 70 8.36 -5.93 -18.89
CA PRO A 70 8.18 -7.37 -19.09
C PRO A 70 8.43 -8.12 -17.77
N GLY A 71 7.38 -8.77 -17.25
CA GLY A 71 7.38 -9.45 -15.95
C GLY A 71 6.29 -9.02 -14.96
N ALA A 72 5.54 -7.95 -15.24
CA ALA A 72 4.41 -7.52 -14.39
C ALA A 72 3.06 -8.19 -14.75
N ALA A 73 2.94 -8.79 -15.93
CA ALA A 73 1.73 -9.51 -16.36
C ALA A 73 1.75 -10.94 -15.80
N GLY A 74 1.33 -11.10 -14.55
CA GLY A 74 1.24 -12.41 -13.90
C GLY A 74 1.41 -12.39 -12.39
N VAL A 75 1.87 -11.27 -11.81
CA VAL A 75 1.80 -11.10 -10.36
C VAL A 75 0.35 -10.83 -9.97
N PRO A 76 -0.27 -11.60 -9.06
CA PRO A 76 -1.48 -11.13 -8.43
C PRO A 76 -1.15 -9.78 -7.81
N VAL A 77 -1.85 -8.72 -8.24
CA VAL A 77 -1.90 -7.49 -7.45
C VAL A 77 -2.68 -7.85 -6.20
N GLY A 78 -2.00 -8.47 -5.23
CA GLY A 78 -2.41 -8.31 -3.85
C GLY A 78 -2.28 -6.82 -3.55
N GLU A 79 -3.21 -6.28 -2.75
CA GLU A 79 -2.87 -5.16 -1.87
C GLU A 79 -1.61 -5.58 -1.10
N GLY A 80 -0.46 -5.24 -1.68
CA GLY A 80 0.81 -5.89 -1.44
C GLY A 80 1.84 -4.96 -2.04
N VAL A 81 2.52 -4.28 -1.14
CA VAL A 81 3.39 -3.13 -1.40
C VAL A 81 4.44 -3.47 -2.47
N PRO A 82 4.73 -2.59 -3.45
CA PRO A 82 5.83 -2.84 -4.36
C PRO A 82 7.15 -2.84 -3.56
N SER A 83 7.75 -4.02 -3.43
CA SER A 83 9.15 -4.19 -3.08
C SER A 83 9.96 -4.06 -4.37
N GLY A 84 10.43 -2.83 -4.64
CA GLY A 84 11.35 -2.53 -5.73
C GLY A 84 12.76 -2.35 -5.20
N ALA A 85 13.60 -3.38 -5.35
CA ALA A 85 15.04 -3.23 -5.31
C ALA A 85 15.49 -2.33 -6.47
N GLY A 86 16.31 -1.32 -6.14
CA GLY A 86 17.15 -0.59 -7.10
C GLY A 86 16.41 0.15 -8.21
N GLY A 87 15.78 1.29 -7.87
CA GLY A 87 15.40 2.32 -8.84
C GLY A 87 15.93 3.65 -8.34
N GLN A 88 16.86 4.24 -9.10
CA GLN A 88 17.47 5.53 -8.78
C GLN A 88 16.43 6.59 -8.45
N ALA A 89 16.75 7.37 -7.41
CA ALA A 89 15.99 8.52 -6.99
C ALA A 89 15.79 9.48 -8.17
N VAL A 90 14.55 9.54 -8.67
CA VAL A 90 14.06 10.75 -9.32
C VAL A 90 13.95 11.78 -8.21
N VAL A 91 14.65 12.90 -8.36
CA VAL A 91 14.56 14.05 -7.45
C VAL A 91 13.15 14.62 -7.61
N GLY A 92 12.23 14.13 -6.79
CA GLY A 92 10.80 14.43 -6.87
C GLY A 92 9.96 13.52 -5.98
N GLY A 93 10.10 13.64 -4.66
CA GLY A 93 9.29 12.96 -3.65
C GLY A 93 9.39 11.42 -3.61
N ILE A 94 9.20 10.82 -2.45
CA ILE A 94 9.07 9.35 -2.32
C ILE A 94 7.78 8.99 -1.57
N GLU A 95 7.15 7.89 -1.94
CA GLU A 95 5.90 7.42 -1.31
C GLU A 95 6.15 6.65 0.00
N SER A 96 7.24 5.87 0.05
CA SER A 96 7.70 5.16 1.24
C SER A 96 9.18 4.81 1.13
N PHE A 97 9.81 4.48 2.26
CA PHE A 97 11.17 3.93 2.29
C PHE A 97 11.30 2.87 3.39
N THR A 98 12.32 2.03 3.30
CA THR A 98 12.61 1.00 4.31
C THR A 98 13.87 1.33 5.10
N LEU A 99 13.89 0.93 6.36
CA LEU A 99 15.00 1.03 7.31
C LEU A 99 15.35 -0.38 7.76
N ALA A 100 16.63 -0.74 7.71
CA ALA A 100 17.15 -2.02 8.20
C ALA A 100 17.31 -2.01 9.73
N ASP A 101 16.21 -1.75 10.43
CA ASP A 101 16.16 -1.57 11.87
C ASP A 101 14.77 -1.99 12.40
N SER A 102 14.64 -2.21 13.71
CA SER A 102 13.35 -2.56 14.32
C SER A 102 12.34 -1.41 14.23
N VAL A 103 11.04 -1.71 14.33
CA VAL A 103 10.00 -0.67 14.27
C VAL A 103 10.15 0.33 15.41
N ALA A 104 10.48 -0.14 16.62
CA ALA A 104 10.59 0.70 17.81
C ALA A 104 11.78 1.68 17.75
N SER A 105 12.94 1.21 17.27
CA SER A 105 14.13 2.05 17.06
C SER A 105 13.92 3.02 15.89
N SER A 106 13.37 2.54 14.77
CA SER A 106 13.02 3.37 13.62
C SER A 106 12.05 4.49 14.01
N TRP A 107 10.98 4.18 14.75
CA TRP A 107 10.03 5.16 15.25
C TRP A 107 10.70 6.24 16.09
N ARG A 108 11.62 5.86 17.00
CA ARG A 108 12.37 6.83 17.79
C ARG A 108 13.28 7.72 16.94
N ARG A 109 13.98 7.13 15.96
CA ARG A 109 14.86 7.86 15.04
C ARG A 109 14.06 8.82 14.15
N ILE A 110 12.89 8.42 13.68
CA ILE A 110 11.97 9.28 12.89
C ILE A 110 11.58 10.51 13.71
N GLY A 111 11.18 10.34 14.98
CA GLY A 111 10.82 11.46 15.85
C GLY A 111 11.97 12.46 16.05
N ILE A 112 13.20 11.97 16.23
CA ILE A 112 14.40 12.80 16.33
C ILE A 112 14.70 13.51 15.00
N ALA A 113 14.56 12.81 13.87
CA ALA A 113 14.81 13.36 12.55
C ALA A 113 13.81 14.46 12.19
N LEU A 114 12.51 14.22 12.44
CA LEU A 114 11.42 15.18 12.26
C LEU A 114 11.67 16.46 13.06
N GLY A 115 12.08 16.36 14.32
CA GLY A 115 12.37 17.53 15.17
C GLY A 115 13.56 18.38 14.71
N LYS A 116 14.35 17.90 13.74
CA LYS A 116 15.49 18.64 13.16
C LYS A 116 15.19 19.19 11.77
N ILE A 117 13.99 18.98 11.22
CA ILE A 117 13.60 19.49 9.90
C ILE A 117 12.94 20.86 10.10
N ASP A 118 13.46 21.88 9.44
CA ASP A 118 12.88 23.22 9.51
C ASP A 118 11.47 23.25 8.89
N GLY A 119 10.53 23.89 9.59
CA GLY A 119 9.13 23.97 9.15
C GLY A 119 8.28 22.73 9.43
N VAL A 120 8.83 21.70 10.08
CA VAL A 120 8.07 20.56 10.60
C VAL A 120 7.55 20.86 12.00
N THR A 121 6.24 20.70 12.20
CA THR A 121 5.61 20.71 13.53
C THR A 121 5.07 19.33 13.83
N ILE A 122 5.51 18.73 14.94
CA ILE A 122 5.00 17.44 15.40
C ILE A 122 3.79 17.70 16.30
N GLY A 123 2.63 17.17 15.91
CA GLY A 123 1.40 17.20 16.68
C GLY A 123 1.36 16.03 17.69
N ASP A 124 0.50 15.05 17.41
CA ASP A 124 0.37 13.85 18.25
C ASP A 124 1.45 12.79 17.98
N ARG A 125 1.75 11.99 19.02
CA ARG A 125 2.74 10.91 19.00
C ARG A 125 2.10 9.61 19.50
N ALA A 126 1.54 8.84 18.59
CA ALA A 126 0.92 7.56 18.93
C ALA A 126 1.94 6.42 18.90
N GLN A 127 2.61 6.19 20.05
CA GLN A 127 3.61 5.12 20.18
C GLN A 127 3.02 3.73 19.93
N VAL A 128 1.78 3.48 20.37
CA VAL A 128 1.09 2.18 20.16
C VAL A 128 0.88 1.89 18.66
N LEU A 129 0.70 2.94 17.85
CA LEU A 129 0.48 2.84 16.41
C LEU A 129 1.77 3.00 15.59
N ASN A 130 2.88 3.29 16.27
CA ASN A 130 4.17 3.67 15.68
C ASN A 130 4.02 4.83 14.68
N SER A 131 3.22 5.85 15.03
CA SER A 131 2.92 6.97 14.16
C SER A 131 3.16 8.33 14.81
N TYR A 132 3.44 9.32 13.96
CA TYR A 132 3.56 10.73 14.30
C TYR A 132 2.61 11.53 13.42
N GLU A 133 1.80 12.39 14.02
CA GLU A 133 1.12 13.44 13.28
C GLU A 133 2.09 14.59 13.05
N VAL A 134 2.22 15.01 11.79
CA VAL A 134 3.20 16.00 11.37
C VAL A 134 2.55 17.01 10.45
N SER A 135 2.70 18.29 10.76
CA SER A 135 2.37 19.39 9.85
C SER A 135 3.64 19.93 9.19
N TYR A 136 3.67 19.98 7.87
CA TYR A 136 4.79 20.48 7.07
C TYR A 136 4.25 21.28 5.88
N LYS A 137 4.73 22.52 5.70
CA LYS A 137 4.28 23.49 4.68
C LYS A 137 2.74 23.59 4.55
N GLY A 138 2.02 23.55 5.66
CA GLY A 138 0.56 23.68 5.70
C GLY A 138 -0.23 22.39 5.43
N VAL A 139 0.44 21.26 5.22
CA VAL A 139 -0.20 19.94 5.07
C VAL A 139 0.07 19.10 6.32
N THR A 140 -1.00 18.58 6.92
CA THR A 140 -0.91 17.63 8.04
C THR A 140 -1.03 16.21 7.52
N VAL A 141 -0.08 15.35 7.90
CA VAL A 141 -0.02 13.93 7.53
C VAL A 141 0.38 13.08 8.72
N LEU A 142 0.06 11.79 8.65
CA LEU A 142 0.46 10.81 9.64
C LEU A 142 1.66 10.00 9.12
N VAL A 143 2.84 10.20 9.67
CA VAL A 143 4.03 9.41 9.35
C VAL A 143 4.05 8.16 10.21
N ARG A 144 3.99 6.97 9.61
CA ARG A 144 3.90 5.69 10.31
C ARG A 144 5.08 4.77 9.97
N ALA A 145 5.63 4.15 11.01
CA ALA A 145 6.58 3.05 10.91
C ALA A 145 5.84 1.71 11.01
N GLN A 146 6.03 0.84 10.03
CA GLN A 146 5.36 -0.45 9.89
C GLN A 146 6.40 -1.54 9.70
N GLU A 147 6.14 -2.73 10.24
CA GLU A 147 6.99 -3.89 9.97
C GLU A 147 6.76 -4.40 8.55
N ALA A 148 7.83 -4.63 7.80
CA ALA A 148 7.81 -5.17 6.44
C ALA A 148 9.02 -6.07 6.23
N ASP A 149 8.81 -7.38 6.14
CA ASP A 149 9.83 -8.38 5.81
C ASP A 149 11.09 -8.31 6.71
N GLY A 150 10.90 -8.06 8.02
CA GLY A 150 12.01 -7.90 8.98
C GLY A 150 12.72 -6.55 8.92
N GLN A 151 12.25 -5.63 8.09
CA GLN A 151 12.66 -4.23 8.02
C GLN A 151 11.52 -3.32 8.50
N THR A 152 11.82 -2.05 8.73
CA THR A 152 10.79 -1.05 9.04
C THR A 152 10.48 -0.21 7.80
N ARG A 153 9.26 -0.30 7.29
CA ARG A 153 8.74 0.59 6.24
C ARG A 153 8.17 1.87 6.86
N VAL A 154 8.58 3.01 6.34
CA VAL A 154 8.07 4.34 6.71
C VAL A 154 7.20 4.87 5.59
N VAL A 155 5.96 5.24 5.92
CA VAL A 155 4.96 5.75 4.97
C VAL A 155 4.27 6.98 5.57
N ALA A 156 3.86 7.92 4.72
CA ALA A 156 3.00 9.04 5.10
C ALA A 156 1.57 8.75 4.67
N LEU A 157 0.63 8.85 5.61
CA LEU A 157 -0.79 8.62 5.39
C LEU A 157 -1.55 9.95 5.43
N GLY A 158 -2.52 10.10 4.52
CA GLY A 158 -3.46 11.22 4.50
C GLY A 158 -4.54 11.10 5.58
N PRO A 159 -5.44 12.08 5.68
CA PRO A 159 -6.56 12.05 6.62
C PRO A 159 -7.56 10.91 6.36
N ASP A 160 -7.56 10.38 5.13
CA ASP A 160 -8.29 9.20 4.68
C ASP A 160 -7.59 7.87 5.04
N GLY A 161 -6.42 7.93 5.66
CA GLY A 161 -5.62 6.77 6.03
C GLY A 161 -4.90 6.11 4.85
N GLN A 162 -4.95 6.70 3.65
CA GLN A 162 -4.28 6.18 2.46
C GLN A 162 -2.86 6.73 2.34
N PRO A 163 -1.91 5.95 1.77
CA PRO A 163 -0.58 6.45 1.47
C PRO A 163 -0.62 7.66 0.53
N VAL A 164 0.02 8.75 0.94
CA VAL A 164 0.16 9.95 0.11
C VAL A 164 1.24 9.70 -0.93
N ARG A 165 0.85 9.79 -2.21
CA ARG A 165 1.74 9.48 -3.35
C ARG A 165 2.33 10.71 -4.03
N THR A 166 1.83 11.90 -3.71
CA THR A 166 2.25 13.15 -4.36
C THR A 166 2.26 14.33 -3.38
N GLY A 167 2.91 15.42 -3.78
CA GLY A 167 2.88 16.69 -3.06
C GLY A 167 3.86 16.78 -1.88
N VAL A 168 3.50 17.59 -0.89
CA VAL A 168 4.38 17.99 0.21
C VAL A 168 4.80 16.82 1.10
N ALA A 169 3.93 15.83 1.27
CA ALA A 169 4.20 14.66 2.10
C ALA A 169 5.33 13.79 1.54
N THR A 170 5.41 13.65 0.20
CA THR A 170 6.46 12.84 -0.43
C THR A 170 7.81 13.56 -0.40
N GLU A 171 7.81 14.90 -0.39
CA GLU A 171 9.00 15.71 -0.12
C GLU A 171 9.49 15.50 1.32
N LEU A 172 8.59 15.53 2.31
CA LEU A 172 8.92 15.26 3.71
C LEU A 172 9.55 13.88 3.89
N LEU A 173 8.97 12.85 3.27
CA LEU A 173 9.53 11.50 3.30
C LEU A 173 10.91 11.43 2.64
N ALA A 174 11.14 12.18 1.56
CA ALA A 174 12.45 12.22 0.89
C ALA A 174 13.53 12.83 1.81
N ILE A 175 13.19 13.90 2.54
CA ILE A 175 14.07 14.50 3.55
C ILE A 175 14.30 13.54 4.73
N LEU A 176 13.27 12.81 5.16
CA LEU A 176 13.43 11.80 6.20
C LEU A 176 14.35 10.67 5.76
N LYS A 177 14.16 10.15 4.54
CA LYS A 177 15.02 9.11 3.98
C LYS A 177 16.48 9.55 3.92
N SER A 178 16.77 10.78 3.49
CA SER A 178 18.16 11.28 3.40
C SER A 178 18.83 11.46 4.77
N ARG A 179 18.06 11.56 5.85
CA ARG A 179 18.57 11.68 7.23
C ARG A 179 18.66 10.35 7.97
N LEU A 180 17.86 9.36 7.57
CA LEU A 180 17.71 8.07 8.26
C LEU A 180 18.40 6.92 7.52
N GLY A 181 18.64 7.06 6.22
CA GLY A 181 19.35 6.12 5.35
C GLY A 181 20.79 6.52 5.11
#